data_AF-A0AA89I5Z9-F1
#
_entry.id   AF-A0AA89I5Z9-F1
#
_cell.length_a   1.000
_cell.length_b   1.000
_cell.length_c   1.000
_cell.angle_alpha   90.00
_cell.angle_beta   90.00
_cell.angle_gamma   90.00
#
_symmetry.space_group_name_H-M   'P 1'
#
loop_
_entity.id
_entity.type
_entity.pdbx_description
1 polymer ?
#
loop_
_entity_poly.entity_id
_entity_poly.type
_entity_poly.pdbx_seq_one_letter_code
_entity_poly.pdbx_strand_id
1 'polypeptide(L)'
;MKTDIYVVSHKDVPVPNATIYQPVQVGFNENSFSGFKRDNQGENIAAKNANYCELTAQYWGWKNDDADVKGLVHYRRLFSNGKKHLFDSAEKKQADILDEEHLNELLSRYDLILPTKRNYYIETLWSHYEHSHHIEGLEVTRQVIKEFYPEYLTTFDDVMQRKSAHMFNMLIAKDSVFTAYNTWLFDVLQKVEKQIDITNYTPSEVRIFGYISELLVDVWVDQNKINYTELPVMFMEKQNWVKKGGLFIKRKFMGKRI
;
A
#
# COMPACT_ATOMS: atom_id res chain seq x y z
N MET A 1 19.78 -12.77 -5.98
CA MET A 1 19.46 -11.56 -5.20
C MET A 1 18.57 -12.01 -4.07
N LYS A 2 18.90 -11.69 -2.81
CA LYS A 2 18.04 -11.99 -1.68
C LYS A 2 16.76 -11.16 -1.82
N THR A 3 15.61 -11.81 -1.79
CA THR A 3 14.30 -11.18 -1.95
C THR A 3 13.43 -11.47 -0.75
N ASP A 4 12.91 -10.42 -0.11
CA ASP A 4 11.97 -10.52 1.00
C ASP A 4 10.71 -9.69 0.73
N ILE A 5 9.61 -10.37 0.39
CA ILE A 5 8.29 -9.78 0.17
C ILE A 5 7.44 -10.02 1.42
N TYR A 6 7.17 -8.97 2.17
CA TYR A 6 6.41 -9.03 3.40
C TYR A 6 4.92 -9.26 3.11
N VAL A 7 4.41 -10.42 3.53
CA VAL A 7 2.98 -10.76 3.47
C VAL A 7 2.33 -10.30 4.76
N VAL A 8 1.73 -9.11 4.73
CA VAL A 8 1.15 -8.47 5.92
C VAL A 8 -0.15 -9.15 6.32
N SER A 9 -0.22 -9.56 7.59
CA SER A 9 -1.41 -10.18 8.17
C SER A 9 -1.69 -9.73 9.60
N HIS A 10 -2.98 -9.62 9.93
CA HIS A 10 -3.48 -9.51 11.30
C HIS A 10 -4.26 -10.77 11.73
N LYS A 11 -4.19 -11.83 10.91
CA LYS A 11 -4.86 -13.11 11.13
C LYS A 11 -3.87 -14.26 10.91
N ASP A 12 -4.04 -15.33 11.68
CA ASP A 12 -3.33 -16.58 11.44
C ASP A 12 -4.00 -17.30 10.26
N VAL A 13 -3.37 -17.19 9.08
CA VAL A 13 -3.91 -17.69 7.82
C VAL A 13 -2.78 -18.25 6.97
N PRO A 14 -3.07 -19.23 6.10
CA PRO A 14 -2.09 -19.69 5.13
C PRO A 14 -1.58 -18.55 4.24
N VAL A 15 -0.28 -18.55 4.03
CA VAL A 15 0.48 -17.62 3.19
C VAL A 15 1.23 -18.41 2.12
N PRO A 16 1.66 -17.79 1.01
CA PRO A 16 2.39 -18.51 -0.03
C PRO A 16 3.63 -19.22 0.53
N ASN A 17 3.85 -20.47 0.11
CA ASN A 17 4.96 -21.30 0.60
C ASN A 17 6.31 -21.00 -0.09
N ALA A 18 6.38 -20.01 -0.99
CA ALA A 18 7.63 -19.70 -1.68
C ALA A 18 8.56 -18.86 -0.80
N THR A 19 9.87 -19.12 -0.91
CA THR A 19 10.94 -18.54 -0.07
C THR A 19 11.00 -17.02 -0.10
N ILE A 20 10.62 -16.41 -1.21
CA ILE A 20 10.57 -14.95 -1.38
C ILE A 20 9.49 -14.28 -0.52
N TYR A 21 8.50 -15.02 -0.01
CA TYR A 21 7.42 -14.47 0.80
C TYR A 21 7.70 -14.63 2.28
N GLN A 22 7.73 -13.51 2.99
CA GLN A 22 8.02 -13.41 4.41
C GLN A 22 6.73 -13.03 5.16
N PRO A 23 6.08 -13.95 5.89
CA PRO A 23 4.86 -13.62 6.62
C PRO A 23 5.17 -12.66 7.76
N VAL A 24 4.48 -11.52 7.80
CA VAL A 24 4.67 -10.50 8.86
C VAL A 24 3.33 -10.25 9.55
N GLN A 25 3.30 -10.54 10.84
CA GLN A 25 2.17 -10.24 11.70
C GLN A 25 2.26 -8.79 12.19
N VAL A 26 1.17 -8.05 12.01
CA VAL A 26 1.02 -6.66 12.46
C VAL A 26 -0.04 -6.51 13.54
N GLY A 27 0.03 -5.40 14.26
CA GLY A 27 -0.94 -5.01 15.28
C GLY A 27 -0.65 -5.60 16.67
N PHE A 28 -1.57 -5.36 17.60
CA PHE A 28 -1.34 -5.53 19.05
C PHE A 28 -1.68 -6.91 19.61
N ASN A 29 -1.84 -7.94 18.77
CA ASN A 29 -2.12 -9.28 19.30
C ASN A 29 -0.90 -9.77 20.10
N GLU A 30 -1.12 -10.18 21.36
CA GLU A 30 -0.07 -10.69 22.25
C GLU A 30 0.53 -12.01 21.75
N ASN A 31 -0.29 -12.84 21.09
CA ASN A 31 0.14 -14.11 20.56
C ASN A 31 0.80 -13.95 19.18
N SER A 32 1.98 -14.55 19.03
CA SER A 32 2.68 -14.62 17.75
C SER A 32 2.17 -15.79 16.92
N PHE A 33 1.87 -15.56 15.64
CA PHE A 33 1.49 -16.63 14.72
C PHE A 33 2.71 -17.47 14.36
N SER A 34 2.53 -18.79 14.30
CA SER A 34 3.64 -19.70 13.99
C SER A 34 4.19 -19.43 12.59
N GLY A 35 5.50 -19.18 12.50
CA GLY A 35 6.17 -18.88 11.23
C GLY A 35 6.05 -17.43 10.74
N PHE A 36 5.43 -16.54 11.51
CA PHE A 36 5.35 -15.11 11.18
C PHE A 36 6.41 -14.31 11.93
N LYS A 37 7.06 -13.39 11.21
CA LYS A 37 7.85 -12.30 11.82
C LYS A 37 6.89 -11.30 12.48
N ARG A 38 7.38 -10.55 13.45
CA ARG A 38 6.62 -9.51 14.16
C ARG A 38 7.14 -8.12 13.82
N ASP A 39 6.25 -7.23 13.41
CA ASP A 39 6.58 -5.83 13.10
C ASP A 39 6.97 -4.99 14.33
N ASN A 40 6.81 -5.53 15.54
CA ASN A 40 7.10 -4.86 16.81
C ASN A 40 8.49 -5.17 17.39
N GLN A 41 9.38 -5.77 16.59
CA GLN A 41 10.76 -6.09 16.98
C GLN A 41 11.76 -5.12 16.32
N GLY A 42 12.93 -4.91 16.93
CA GLY A 42 13.94 -3.99 16.38
C GLY A 42 13.45 -2.54 16.28
N GLU A 43 13.93 -1.79 15.29
CA GLU A 43 13.45 -0.42 15.03
C GLU A 43 12.06 -0.49 14.37
N ASN A 44 11.04 0.06 15.03
CA ASN A 44 9.66 -0.12 14.58
C ASN A 44 8.71 1.02 14.97
N ILE A 45 7.54 1.00 14.33
CA ILE A 45 6.39 1.86 14.63
C ILE A 45 5.11 1.03 14.84
N ALA A 46 5.22 -0.21 15.33
CA ALA A 46 4.07 -1.12 15.46
C ALA A 46 2.95 -0.55 16.35
N ALA A 47 3.31 0.28 17.34
CA ALA A 47 2.35 1.02 18.16
C ALA A 47 1.43 1.96 17.37
N LYS A 48 1.79 2.29 16.12
CA LYS A 48 1.01 3.15 15.22
C LYS A 48 0.14 2.36 14.25
N ASN A 49 0.03 1.03 14.37
CA ASN A 49 -0.69 0.18 13.42
C ASN A 49 -2.16 0.58 13.23
N ALA A 50 -2.82 1.10 14.27
CA ALA A 50 -4.19 1.60 14.18
C ALA A 50 -4.34 2.76 13.16
N ASN A 51 -3.27 3.53 12.94
CA ASN A 51 -3.27 4.72 12.06
C ASN A 51 -2.51 4.49 10.75
N TYR A 52 -1.41 3.76 10.80
CA TYR A 52 -0.50 3.49 9.69
C TYR A 52 -0.79 2.16 8.98
N CYS A 53 -1.64 1.30 9.55
CA CYS A 53 -2.02 0.01 8.96
C CYS A 53 -0.79 -0.82 8.56
N GLU A 54 -0.79 -1.39 7.35
CA GLU A 54 0.30 -2.19 6.77
C GLU A 54 1.64 -1.47 6.65
N LEU A 55 1.67 -0.13 6.70
CA LEU A 55 2.92 0.63 6.65
C LEU A 55 3.81 0.33 7.86
N THR A 56 3.25 -0.17 8.97
CA THR A 56 4.05 -0.63 10.11
C THR A 56 4.98 -1.79 9.75
N ALA A 57 4.51 -2.75 8.95
CA ALA A 57 5.35 -3.81 8.39
C ALA A 57 6.32 -3.28 7.33
N GLN A 58 5.90 -2.32 6.50
CA GLN A 58 6.77 -1.69 5.51
C GLN A 58 7.95 -0.95 6.18
N TYR A 59 7.68 -0.19 7.24
CA TYR A 59 8.68 0.47 8.06
C TYR A 59 9.62 -0.54 8.70
N TRP A 60 9.08 -1.60 9.29
CA TRP A 60 9.87 -2.65 9.91
C TRP A 60 10.83 -3.30 8.91
N GLY A 61 10.35 -3.68 7.72
CA GLY A 61 11.19 -4.23 6.66
C GLY A 61 12.25 -3.26 6.14
N TRP A 62 11.91 -1.97 6.05
CA TRP A 62 12.87 -0.92 5.70
C TRP A 62 14.03 -0.84 6.70
N LYS A 63 13.74 -0.93 8.00
CA LYS A 63 14.73 -0.69 9.06
C LYS A 63 15.52 -1.92 9.50
N ASN A 64 14.97 -3.12 9.32
CA ASN A 64 15.51 -4.33 9.96
C ASN A 64 15.93 -5.42 8.96
N ASP A 65 15.77 -5.22 7.66
CA ASP A 65 16.08 -6.22 6.63
C ASP A 65 17.18 -5.72 5.68
N ASP A 66 18.05 -6.62 5.24
CA ASP A 66 19.18 -6.39 4.34
C ASP A 66 19.00 -7.05 2.95
N ALA A 67 17.78 -7.50 2.61
CA ALA A 67 17.47 -8.04 1.28
C ALA A 67 17.73 -7.04 0.13
N ASP A 68 18.23 -7.55 -1.01
CA ASP A 68 18.48 -6.79 -2.24
C ASP A 68 17.18 -6.28 -2.88
N VAL A 69 16.09 -7.02 -2.66
CA VAL A 69 14.74 -6.74 -3.16
C VAL A 69 13.77 -6.87 -2.00
N LYS A 70 12.96 -5.82 -1.80
CA LYS A 70 11.98 -5.75 -0.72
C LYS A 70 10.60 -5.46 -1.28
N GLY A 71 9.56 -6.01 -0.65
CA GLY A 71 8.19 -5.76 -1.08
C GLY A 71 7.17 -5.85 0.03
N LEU A 72 6.00 -5.28 -0.22
CA LEU A 72 4.83 -5.35 0.66
C LEU A 72 3.64 -5.89 -0.14
N VAL A 73 3.03 -6.96 0.36
CA VAL A 73 1.77 -7.51 -0.14
C VAL A 73 0.86 -7.85 1.03
N HIS A 74 -0.40 -8.16 0.75
CA HIS A 74 -1.36 -8.49 1.81
C HIS A 74 -1.65 -9.98 1.82
N TYR A 75 -1.97 -10.54 2.99
CA TYR A 75 -2.35 -11.95 3.11
C TYR A 75 -3.48 -12.39 2.15
N ARG A 76 -4.36 -11.45 1.77
CA ARG A 76 -5.53 -11.68 0.90
C ARG A 76 -5.42 -11.03 -0.48
N ARG A 77 -4.31 -10.35 -0.78
CA ARG A 77 -4.05 -9.70 -2.07
C ARG A 77 -2.59 -9.89 -2.45
N LEU A 78 -2.37 -10.64 -3.52
CA LEU A 78 -1.04 -11.01 -4.03
C LEU A 78 -0.93 -10.62 -5.49
N PHE A 79 0.29 -10.38 -5.96
CA PHE A 79 0.56 -10.23 -7.39
C PHE A 79 0.43 -11.57 -8.10
N SER A 80 -0.07 -11.55 -9.33
CA SER A 80 -0.01 -12.70 -10.24
C SER A 80 1.17 -12.63 -11.20
N ASN A 81 1.47 -13.75 -11.85
CA ASN A 81 2.38 -13.87 -12.99
C ASN A 81 1.80 -13.24 -14.30
N GLY A 82 1.01 -12.16 -14.17
CA GLY A 82 0.47 -11.39 -15.28
C GLY A 82 -0.99 -11.68 -15.66
N LYS A 83 -1.63 -12.74 -15.11
CA LYS A 83 -3.04 -13.03 -15.43
C LYS A 83 -4.02 -12.32 -14.49
N LYS A 84 -5.17 -11.91 -15.02
CA LYS A 84 -6.29 -11.36 -14.24
C LYS A 84 -7.25 -12.47 -13.82
N HIS A 85 -7.38 -12.72 -12.52
CA HIS A 85 -8.21 -13.79 -11.98
C HIS A 85 -9.56 -13.30 -11.42
N LEU A 86 -10.52 -13.01 -12.29
CA LEU A 86 -11.85 -12.52 -11.90
C LEU A 86 -12.80 -13.62 -11.41
N PHE A 87 -12.77 -14.78 -12.06
CA PHE A 87 -13.72 -15.90 -11.83
C PHE A 87 -13.04 -17.25 -11.61
N ASP A 88 -11.72 -17.26 -11.50
CA ASP A 88 -10.96 -18.49 -11.32
C ASP A 88 -11.10 -19.08 -9.92
N SER A 89 -10.95 -20.40 -9.85
CA SER A 89 -10.92 -21.16 -8.60
C SER A 89 -9.72 -20.78 -7.73
N ALA A 90 -9.77 -21.17 -6.45
CA ALA A 90 -8.68 -20.89 -5.52
C ALA A 90 -7.37 -21.58 -5.98
N GLU A 91 -7.46 -22.78 -6.52
CA GLU A 91 -6.30 -23.56 -7.01
C GLU A 91 -5.61 -22.86 -8.17
N LYS A 92 -6.39 -22.35 -9.14
CA LYS A 92 -5.83 -21.59 -10.27
C LYS A 92 -5.15 -20.30 -9.84
N LYS A 93 -5.73 -19.59 -8.85
CA LYS A 93 -5.10 -18.40 -8.28
C LYS A 93 -3.81 -18.73 -7.56
N GLN A 94 -3.80 -19.81 -6.77
CA GLN A 94 -2.62 -20.26 -6.04
C GLN A 94 -1.46 -20.61 -6.99
N ALA A 95 -1.78 -21.23 -8.13
CA ALA A 95 -0.80 -21.60 -9.15
C ALA A 95 -0.24 -20.42 -9.97
N ASP A 96 -0.88 -19.24 -9.92
CA ASP A 96 -0.46 -18.05 -10.69
C ASP A 96 0.09 -16.94 -9.78
N ILE A 97 0.32 -17.21 -8.49
CA ILE A 97 1.01 -16.27 -7.60
C ILE A 97 2.39 -15.94 -8.20
N LEU A 98 2.79 -14.67 -8.10
CA LEU A 98 4.10 -14.21 -8.58
C LEU A 98 5.23 -15.08 -8.01
N ASP A 99 5.99 -15.72 -8.88
CA ASP A 99 7.13 -16.56 -8.49
C ASP A 99 8.46 -15.81 -8.64
N GLU A 100 9.52 -16.42 -8.11
CA GLU A 100 10.86 -15.83 -8.10
C GLU A 100 11.46 -15.70 -9.51
N GLU A 101 11.14 -16.62 -10.42
CA GLU A 101 11.66 -16.58 -11.80
C GLU A 101 11.11 -15.36 -12.53
N HIS A 102 9.78 -15.18 -12.52
CA HIS A 102 9.12 -14.06 -13.16
C HIS A 102 9.48 -12.73 -12.48
N LEU A 103 9.59 -12.70 -11.15
CA LEU A 103 10.05 -11.52 -10.42
C LEU A 103 11.45 -11.08 -10.87
N ASN A 104 12.39 -12.02 -10.97
CA ASN A 104 13.75 -11.71 -11.41
C ASN A 104 13.79 -11.23 -12.87
N GLU A 105 12.96 -11.78 -13.75
CA GLU A 105 12.81 -11.28 -15.13
C GLU A 105 12.36 -9.82 -15.17
N LEU A 106 11.35 -9.45 -14.36
CA LEU A 106 10.88 -8.08 -14.27
C LEU A 106 11.94 -7.14 -13.69
N LEU A 107 12.60 -7.52 -12.59
CA LEU A 107 13.59 -6.69 -11.92
C LEU A 107 14.92 -6.56 -12.69
N SER A 108 15.14 -7.40 -13.70
CA SER A 108 16.24 -7.19 -14.66
C SER A 108 16.02 -5.98 -15.56
N ARG A 109 14.77 -5.53 -15.74
CA ARG A 109 14.36 -4.44 -16.65
C ARG A 109 13.80 -3.23 -15.92
N TYR A 110 13.23 -3.43 -14.74
CA TYR A 110 12.53 -2.42 -13.95
C TYR A 110 13.11 -2.36 -12.53
N ASP A 111 12.89 -1.24 -11.85
CA ASP A 111 13.37 -1.05 -10.48
C ASP A 111 12.25 -1.18 -9.43
N LEU A 112 11.00 -1.12 -9.89
CA LEU A 112 9.79 -1.14 -9.09
C LEU A 112 8.65 -1.90 -9.80
N ILE A 113 7.88 -2.66 -9.03
CA ILE A 113 6.65 -3.32 -9.45
C ILE A 113 5.51 -2.77 -8.60
N LEU A 114 4.47 -2.30 -9.27
CA LEU A 114 3.25 -1.76 -8.64
C LEU A 114 2.02 -2.57 -9.09
N PRO A 115 0.90 -2.49 -8.36
CA PRO A 115 -0.37 -3.02 -8.82
C PRO A 115 -0.84 -2.30 -10.07
N THR A 116 -1.59 -2.96 -10.95
CA THR A 116 -2.27 -2.24 -12.04
C THR A 116 -3.15 -1.12 -11.50
N LYS A 117 -3.09 0.08 -12.12
CA LYS A 117 -3.87 1.23 -11.65
C LYS A 117 -5.36 0.95 -11.55
N ARG A 118 -5.97 1.49 -10.49
CA ARG A 118 -7.43 1.55 -10.35
C ARG A 118 -7.96 2.80 -11.04
N ASN A 119 -9.04 2.67 -11.80
CA ASN A 119 -9.68 3.79 -12.51
C ASN A 119 -10.93 4.31 -11.77
N TYR A 120 -10.99 5.63 -11.60
CA TYR A 120 -12.08 6.42 -11.04
C TYR A 120 -12.69 7.29 -12.17
N TYR A 121 -13.50 6.68 -13.04
CA TYR A 121 -13.95 7.29 -14.30
C TYR A 121 -14.61 8.69 -14.20
N ILE A 122 -15.13 9.03 -13.02
CA ILE A 122 -15.99 10.20 -12.78
C ILE A 122 -15.47 11.16 -11.70
N GLU A 123 -14.36 10.84 -11.05
CA GLU A 123 -13.82 11.58 -9.90
C GLU A 123 -12.30 11.69 -10.06
N THR A 124 -11.74 12.86 -9.71
CA THR A 124 -10.30 12.96 -9.48
C THR A 124 -9.92 12.26 -8.18
N LEU A 125 -8.65 11.92 -7.99
CA LEU A 125 -8.16 11.34 -6.72
C LEU A 125 -8.49 12.25 -5.54
N TRP A 126 -8.35 13.58 -5.70
CA TRP A 126 -8.75 14.56 -4.69
C TRP A 126 -10.24 14.43 -4.32
N SER A 127 -11.14 14.52 -5.31
CA SER A 127 -12.59 14.44 -5.05
C SER A 127 -13.00 13.06 -4.49
N HIS A 128 -12.33 12.00 -4.94
CA HIS A 128 -12.61 10.65 -4.45
C HIS A 128 -12.23 10.51 -2.98
N TYR A 129 -11.09 11.09 -2.59
CA TYR A 129 -10.63 11.14 -1.21
C TYR A 129 -11.58 11.97 -0.34
N GLU A 130 -11.97 13.18 -0.78
CA GLU A 130 -12.93 14.05 -0.07
C GLU A 130 -14.27 13.34 0.24
N HIS A 131 -14.77 12.54 -0.72
CA HIS A 131 -16.00 11.77 -0.55
C HIS A 131 -15.83 10.54 0.35
N SER A 132 -14.60 10.02 0.48
CA SER A 132 -14.32 8.76 1.18
C SER A 132 -13.74 8.96 2.58
N HIS A 133 -13.10 10.10 2.82
CA HIS A 133 -12.27 10.41 3.99
C HIS A 133 -12.43 11.89 4.41
N HIS A 134 -11.83 12.27 5.54
CA HIS A 134 -11.71 13.66 5.97
C HIS A 134 -10.66 14.37 5.11
N ILE A 135 -11.07 15.38 4.34
CA ILE A 135 -10.22 16.04 3.32
C ILE A 135 -9.02 16.74 3.94
N GLU A 136 -9.12 17.13 5.22
CA GLU A 136 -8.05 17.74 6.01
C GLU A 136 -6.75 16.94 5.92
N GLY A 137 -6.83 15.60 5.80
CA GLY A 137 -5.66 14.75 5.58
C GLY A 137 -4.85 15.12 4.35
N LEU A 138 -5.49 15.37 3.22
CA LEU A 138 -4.82 15.76 1.98
C LEU A 138 -4.43 17.23 1.96
N GLU A 139 -5.22 18.11 2.57
CA GLU A 139 -4.87 19.53 2.68
C GLU A 139 -3.59 19.73 3.51
N VAL A 140 -3.49 19.05 4.66
CA VAL A 140 -2.29 19.04 5.49
C VAL A 140 -1.12 18.39 4.75
N THR A 141 -1.35 17.27 4.05
CA THR A 141 -0.31 16.63 3.23
C THR A 141 0.25 17.56 2.17
N ARG A 142 -0.63 18.27 1.46
CA ARG A 142 -0.23 19.27 0.45
C ARG A 142 0.57 20.41 1.07
N GLN A 143 0.16 20.89 2.25
CA GLN A 143 0.87 21.94 2.98
C GLN A 143 2.26 21.47 3.42
N VAL A 144 2.38 20.26 3.97
CA VAL A 144 3.66 19.63 4.31
C VAL A 144 4.57 19.52 3.09
N ILE A 145 4.04 19.06 1.95
CA ILE A 145 4.81 18.98 0.71
C ILE A 145 5.26 20.38 0.28
N LYS A 146 4.38 21.37 0.28
CA LYS A 146 4.74 22.75 -0.10
C LYS A 146 5.86 23.34 0.77
N GLU A 147 5.86 23.04 2.06
CA GLU A 147 6.81 23.61 3.02
C GLU A 147 8.15 22.88 3.03
N PHE A 148 8.13 21.53 3.03
CA PHE A 148 9.32 20.71 3.26
C PHE A 148 9.87 20.05 1.99
N TYR A 149 9.05 19.93 0.95
CA TYR A 149 9.36 19.29 -0.33
C TYR A 149 8.79 20.08 -1.51
N PRO A 150 9.05 21.40 -1.61
CA PRO A 150 8.41 22.27 -2.60
C PRO A 150 8.59 21.78 -4.05
N GLU A 151 9.66 21.04 -4.33
CA GLU A 151 9.92 20.41 -5.63
C GLU A 151 8.93 19.31 -6.00
N TYR A 152 8.21 18.73 -5.02
CA TYR A 152 7.15 17.74 -5.22
C TYR A 152 5.77 18.37 -5.40
N LEU A 153 5.58 19.67 -5.13
CA LEU A 153 4.25 20.28 -5.05
C LEU A 153 3.48 20.19 -6.37
N THR A 154 4.12 20.52 -7.49
CA THR A 154 3.49 20.43 -8.81
C THR A 154 3.07 18.99 -9.13
N THR A 155 3.96 18.03 -8.88
CA THR A 155 3.68 16.60 -9.11
C THR A 155 2.57 16.10 -8.21
N PHE A 156 2.53 16.53 -6.95
CA PHE A 156 1.42 16.23 -6.04
C PHE A 156 0.10 16.74 -6.60
N ASP A 157 0.03 18.01 -6.99
CA ASP A 157 -1.18 18.63 -7.55
C ASP A 157 -1.64 17.92 -8.82
N ASP A 158 -0.70 17.59 -9.72
CA ASP A 158 -0.98 16.86 -10.96
C ASP A 158 -1.53 15.46 -10.68
N VAL A 159 -0.93 14.72 -9.73
CA VAL A 159 -1.42 13.40 -9.32
C VAL A 159 -2.82 13.51 -8.73
N MET A 160 -3.07 14.49 -7.86
CA MET A 160 -4.38 14.68 -7.22
C MET A 160 -5.51 14.96 -8.22
N GLN A 161 -5.19 15.50 -9.40
CA GLN A 161 -6.14 15.72 -10.50
C GLN A 161 -6.39 14.48 -11.38
N ARG A 162 -5.61 13.40 -11.23
CA ARG A 162 -5.79 12.17 -12.02
C ARG A 162 -7.07 11.43 -11.66
N LYS A 163 -7.46 10.54 -12.55
CA LYS A 163 -8.59 9.63 -12.40
C LYS A 163 -8.15 8.17 -12.22
N SER A 164 -6.88 7.94 -11.93
CA SER A 164 -6.36 6.60 -11.66
C SER A 164 -5.11 6.66 -10.79
N ALA A 165 -4.92 5.61 -9.98
CA ALA A 165 -3.80 5.51 -9.05
C ALA A 165 -3.42 4.05 -8.73
N HIS A 166 -2.19 3.85 -8.26
CA HIS A 166 -1.74 2.59 -7.68
C HIS A 166 -2.21 2.45 -6.22
N MET A 167 -3.25 1.64 -6.01
CA MET A 167 -3.88 1.49 -4.69
C MET A 167 -3.28 0.34 -3.88
N PHE A 168 -3.67 0.25 -2.60
CA PHE A 168 -3.36 -0.83 -1.65
C PHE A 168 -1.98 -0.80 -0.98
N ASN A 169 -1.14 0.21 -1.17
CA ASN A 169 0.22 0.24 -0.60
C ASN A 169 1.08 -1.00 -0.94
N MET A 170 0.73 -1.73 -2.00
CA MET A 170 1.48 -2.90 -2.43
C MET A 170 2.57 -2.49 -3.41
N LEU A 171 3.78 -3.00 -3.22
CA LEU A 171 4.92 -2.75 -4.11
C LEU A 171 5.99 -3.82 -3.93
N ILE A 172 6.83 -4.03 -4.94
CA ILE A 172 8.09 -4.79 -4.84
C ILE A 172 9.17 -3.99 -5.55
N ALA A 173 10.30 -3.73 -4.91
CA ALA A 173 11.33 -2.85 -5.44
C ALA A 173 12.74 -3.35 -5.12
N LYS A 174 13.72 -2.93 -5.92
CA LYS A 174 15.13 -2.99 -5.51
C LYS A 174 15.32 -2.18 -4.24
N ASP A 175 16.21 -2.61 -3.35
CA ASP A 175 16.41 -1.99 -2.04
C ASP A 175 16.73 -0.49 -2.13
N SER A 176 17.51 -0.07 -3.12
CA SER A 176 17.81 1.36 -3.32
C SER A 176 16.54 2.20 -3.54
N VAL A 177 15.59 1.71 -4.34
CA VAL A 177 14.30 2.36 -4.58
C VAL A 177 13.39 2.25 -3.36
N PHE A 178 13.33 1.06 -2.75
CA PHE A 178 12.53 0.83 -1.53
C PHE A 178 12.97 1.78 -0.40
N THR A 179 14.26 1.86 -0.13
CA THR A 179 14.85 2.70 0.91
C THR A 179 14.66 4.18 0.61
N ALA A 180 14.87 4.63 -0.64
CA ALA A 180 14.65 6.02 -1.01
C ALA A 180 13.18 6.45 -0.87
N TYR A 181 12.24 5.59 -1.31
CA TYR A 181 10.81 5.83 -1.14
C TYR A 181 10.41 5.91 0.33
N ASN A 182 10.81 4.94 1.14
CA ASN A 182 10.45 4.90 2.56
C ASN A 182 11.06 6.06 3.35
N THR A 183 12.28 6.49 3.00
CA THR A 183 12.91 7.68 3.59
C THR A 183 12.04 8.92 3.40
N TRP A 184 11.56 9.16 2.17
CA TRP A 184 10.69 10.29 1.87
C TRP A 184 9.28 10.13 2.46
N LEU A 185 8.65 8.96 2.25
CA LEU A 185 7.27 8.69 2.68
C LEU A 185 7.11 8.87 4.19
N PHE A 186 7.97 8.23 4.99
CA PHE A 186 7.82 8.28 6.44
C PHE A 186 8.19 9.65 7.01
N ASP A 187 9.05 10.42 6.36
CA ASP A 187 9.31 11.80 6.79
C ASP A 187 8.10 12.71 6.53
N VAL A 188 7.47 12.61 5.35
CA VAL A 188 6.22 13.31 5.02
C VAL A 188 5.11 12.92 6.00
N LEU A 189 4.85 11.62 6.18
CA LEU A 189 3.76 11.16 7.04
C LEU A 189 3.95 11.59 8.51
N GLN A 190 5.17 11.59 9.04
CA GLN A 190 5.45 12.07 10.40
C GLN A 190 5.20 13.57 10.54
N LYS A 191 5.45 14.37 9.50
CA LYS A 191 5.13 15.80 9.49
C LYS A 191 3.63 16.04 9.43
N VAL A 192 2.90 15.27 8.63
CA VAL A 192 1.43 15.31 8.59
C VAL A 192 0.84 14.92 9.94
N GLU A 193 1.34 13.83 10.56
CA GLU A 193 0.90 13.36 11.87
C GLU A 193 0.99 14.43 12.96
N LYS A 194 2.01 15.30 12.90
CA LYS A 194 2.18 16.41 13.87
C LYS A 194 1.21 17.58 13.64
N GLN A 195 0.57 17.65 12.47
CA GLN A 195 -0.27 18.78 12.06
C GLN A 195 -1.75 18.43 11.96
N ILE A 196 -2.12 17.18 12.23
CA ILE A 196 -3.50 16.71 12.16
C ILE A 196 -3.97 16.15 13.50
N ASP A 197 -5.17 16.57 13.92
CA ASP A 197 -5.85 16.01 15.07
C ASP A 197 -6.88 14.96 14.61
N ILE A 198 -6.67 13.71 15.04
CA ILE A 198 -7.54 12.57 14.73
C ILE A 198 -8.29 12.06 15.97
N THR A 199 -8.28 12.80 17.09
CA THR A 199 -8.85 12.37 18.38
C THR A 199 -10.32 11.94 18.28
N ASN A 200 -11.09 12.62 17.42
CA ASN A 200 -12.53 12.38 17.25
C ASN A 200 -12.86 11.50 16.03
N TYR A 201 -11.85 10.90 15.38
CA TYR A 201 -12.07 10.07 14.20
C TYR A 201 -12.59 8.68 14.62
N THR A 202 -13.47 8.11 13.80
CA THR A 202 -13.91 6.73 13.97
C THR A 202 -12.77 5.73 13.70
N PRO A 203 -12.89 4.45 14.12
CA PRO A 203 -11.87 3.43 13.85
C PRO A 203 -11.48 3.24 12.37
N SER A 204 -12.37 3.59 11.42
CA SER A 204 -12.04 3.53 10.01
C SER A 204 -11.28 4.77 9.53
N GLU A 205 -11.60 5.94 10.10
CA GLU A 205 -11.04 7.23 9.72
C GLU A 205 -9.65 7.45 10.30
N VAL A 206 -9.36 6.93 11.49
CA VAL A 206 -8.03 7.02 12.12
C VAL A 206 -6.91 6.38 11.30
N ARG A 207 -7.24 5.56 10.30
CA ARG A 207 -6.33 4.92 9.32
C ARG A 207 -5.78 5.87 8.26
N ILE A 208 -5.86 7.17 8.52
CA ILE A 208 -5.65 8.24 7.54
C ILE A 208 -4.30 8.15 6.84
N PHE A 209 -3.23 7.77 7.55
CA PHE A 209 -1.88 7.69 6.98
C PHE A 209 -1.76 6.56 5.97
N GLY A 210 -2.48 5.44 6.17
CA GLY A 210 -2.58 4.37 5.17
C GLY A 210 -3.30 4.83 3.89
N TYR A 211 -4.32 5.70 4.00
CA TYR A 211 -4.99 6.24 2.81
C TYR A 211 -4.16 7.30 2.09
N ILE A 212 -3.45 8.14 2.84
CA ILE A 212 -2.55 9.16 2.27
C ILE A 212 -1.41 8.47 1.51
N SER A 213 -0.80 7.42 2.09
CA SER A 213 0.30 6.70 1.43
C SER A 213 -0.08 6.04 0.11
N GLU A 214 -1.34 5.58 -0.03
CA GLU A 214 -1.82 5.00 -1.30
C GLU A 214 -1.73 6.02 -2.45
N LEU A 215 -1.85 7.31 -2.14
CA LEU A 215 -1.75 8.39 -3.13
C LEU A 215 -0.30 8.87 -3.31
N LEU A 216 0.49 8.89 -2.24
CA LEU A 216 1.85 9.40 -2.25
C LEU A 216 2.84 8.53 -3.03
N VAL A 217 2.56 7.24 -3.23
CA VAL A 217 3.41 6.38 -4.06
C VAL A 217 3.52 6.91 -5.50
N ASP A 218 2.41 7.37 -6.09
CA ASP A 218 2.39 7.92 -7.45
C ASP A 218 3.13 9.26 -7.52
N VAL A 219 2.95 10.10 -6.50
CA VAL A 219 3.66 11.38 -6.38
C VAL A 219 5.17 11.15 -6.35
N TRP A 220 5.63 10.18 -5.57
CA TRP A 220 7.05 9.87 -5.47
C TRP A 220 7.61 9.24 -6.74
N VAL A 221 6.90 8.28 -7.33
CA VAL A 221 7.30 7.60 -8.55
C VAL A 221 7.46 8.57 -9.71
N ASP A 222 6.51 9.48 -9.90
CA ASP A 222 6.55 10.43 -11.01
C ASP A 222 7.61 11.51 -10.81
N GLN A 223 7.73 12.03 -9.58
CA GLN A 223 8.74 13.05 -9.28
C GLN A 223 10.16 12.53 -9.55
N ASN A 224 10.43 11.30 -9.11
CA ASN A 224 11.75 10.70 -9.20
C ASN A 224 11.95 9.91 -10.51
N LYS A 225 10.94 9.87 -11.38
CA LYS A 225 10.96 9.20 -12.69
C LYS A 225 11.40 7.74 -12.59
N ILE A 226 10.83 7.04 -11.60
CA ILE A 226 11.20 5.65 -11.33
C ILE A 226 10.75 4.76 -12.48
N ASN A 227 11.65 3.89 -12.93
CA ASN A 227 11.36 2.90 -13.95
C ASN A 227 10.57 1.73 -13.34
N TYR A 228 9.27 1.69 -13.57
CA TYR A 228 8.37 0.72 -12.95
C TYR A 228 7.58 -0.09 -13.98
N THR A 229 7.07 -1.24 -13.53
CA THR A 229 6.09 -2.05 -14.27
C THR A 229 4.89 -2.38 -13.38
N GLU A 230 3.79 -2.81 -13.99
CA GLU A 230 2.54 -3.11 -13.29
C GLU A 230 2.20 -4.60 -13.38
N LEU A 231 1.78 -5.20 -12.25
CA LEU A 231 1.24 -6.55 -12.21
C LEU A 231 -0.22 -6.56 -11.71
N PRO A 232 -1.08 -7.47 -12.21
CA PRO A 232 -2.42 -7.61 -11.67
C PRO A 232 -2.40 -8.09 -10.22
N VAL A 233 -3.37 -7.58 -9.44
CA VAL A 233 -3.61 -8.03 -8.07
C VAL A 233 -4.71 -9.08 -8.05
N MET A 234 -4.39 -10.25 -7.50
CA MET A 234 -5.35 -11.31 -7.22
C MET A 234 -5.96 -11.15 -5.84
N PHE A 235 -7.29 -11.31 -5.76
CA PHE A 235 -8.00 -11.36 -4.50
C PHE A 235 -8.23 -12.83 -4.11
N MET A 236 -7.64 -13.24 -2.98
CA MET A 236 -7.71 -14.63 -2.50
C MET A 236 -9.06 -14.95 -1.85
N GLU A 237 -9.72 -13.95 -1.28
CA GLU A 237 -11.07 -14.06 -0.70
C GLU A 237 -12.17 -13.75 -1.74
N LYS A 238 -13.35 -14.37 -1.60
CA LYS A 238 -14.53 -14.09 -2.44
C LYS A 238 -14.90 -12.60 -2.39
N GLN A 239 -15.06 -11.98 -3.56
CA GLN A 239 -15.44 -10.57 -3.69
C GLN A 239 -16.94 -10.44 -3.98
N ASN A 240 -17.68 -9.73 -3.12
CA ASN A 240 -19.08 -9.39 -3.39
C ASN A 240 -19.17 -8.06 -4.18
N TRP A 241 -19.16 -8.17 -5.51
CA TRP A 241 -19.17 -7.04 -6.43
C TRP A 241 -20.46 -6.21 -6.36
N VAL A 242 -21.61 -6.84 -6.12
CA VAL A 242 -22.91 -6.15 -6.00
C VAL A 242 -22.90 -5.22 -4.78
N LYS A 243 -22.44 -5.71 -3.62
CA LYS A 243 -22.31 -4.91 -2.40
C LYS A 243 -21.33 -3.75 -2.58
N LYS A 244 -20.19 -3.99 -3.25
CA LYS A 244 -19.19 -2.94 -3.54
C LYS A 244 -19.75 -1.85 -4.46
N GLY A 245 -20.44 -2.22 -5.53
CA GLY A 245 -21.06 -1.28 -6.46
C GLY A 245 -22.13 -0.42 -5.78
N GLY A 246 -23.01 -1.04 -4.98
CA GLY A 246 -24.04 -0.32 -4.21
C GLY A 246 -23.45 0.67 -3.19
N LEU A 247 -22.40 0.27 -2.45
CA LEU A 247 -21.72 1.16 -1.50
C LEU A 247 -21.02 2.34 -2.19
N PHE A 248 -20.45 2.14 -3.38
CA PHE A 248 -19.83 3.22 -4.16
C PHE A 248 -20.87 4.27 -4.57
N ILE A 249 -21.99 3.84 -5.16
CA ILE A 249 -23.08 4.75 -5.56
C ILE A 249 -23.65 5.48 -4.34
N LYS A 250 -23.85 4.76 -3.22
CA LYS A 250 -24.34 5.35 -1.98
C LYS A 250 -23.44 6.48 -1.47
N ARG A 251 -22.12 6.27 -1.45
CA ARG A 251 -21.15 7.31 -1.03
C ARG A 251 -21.24 8.56 -1.91
N LYS A 252 -21.30 8.38 -3.23
CA LYS A 252 -21.35 9.49 -4.19
C LYS A 252 -22.59 10.37 -4.02
N PHE A 253 -23.77 9.79 -3.83
CA PHE A 253 -25.04 10.55 -3.85
C PHE A 253 -25.60 10.90 -2.47
N MET A 254 -25.18 10.21 -1.41
CA MET A 254 -25.74 10.41 -0.07
C MET A 254 -24.81 11.14 0.91
N GLY A 255 -23.54 11.40 0.54
CA GLY A 255 -22.57 12.13 1.36
C GLY A 255 -22.25 11.52 2.75
N LYS A 256 -22.89 10.40 3.12
CA LYS A 256 -22.68 9.74 4.40
C LYS A 256 -21.44 8.86 4.33
N ARG A 257 -20.40 9.30 5.02
CA ARG A 257 -19.27 8.49 5.48
C ARG A 257 -19.85 7.42 6.42
N ILE A 258 -19.87 6.15 6.01
CA ILE A 258 -20.34 4.99 6.80
C ILE A 258 -19.15 4.08 7.06
#